data_AF-A0A355H384-F1
#
_entry.id   AF-A0A355H384-F1
#
_cell.length_a   1.000
_cell.length_b   1.000
_cell.length_c   1.000
_cell.angle_alpha   90.00
_cell.angle_beta   90.00
_cell.angle_gamma   90.00
#
_symmetry.space_group_name_H-M   'P 1'
#
loop_
_entity.id
_entity.type
_entity.pdbx_description
1 polymer ?
#
loop_
_entity_poly.entity_id
_entity_poly.type
_entity_poly.pdbx_seq_one_letter_code
_entity_poly.pdbx_strand_id
1 'polypeptide(L)'
;MRKNRRRKKPGKACTVKTALNTPRSKVPLPRRFASPPPDGETGGRLLPDPPVKPLIIPIFIMNRGCPQHCTFCNEKIAAGNFSPEVTQDFFDAEVASYLRWNKDKARRVEIAFYGGSFTGLSPDDQKRLLSWANIYIQKGQVESIRISTRPDYIDSEQLIFLHANGVRTIEIGAQSFNDQVLDHIGRGHDARATETAMQLLKAREFKTGLHLMAGLPGDTRESFLSTLKRTVELQPDTVRIHPVLVFKDTPLADELLCGRYSPLTLEEAVDWCRLAWETLAPAGISIIRFGLQMTPEMRQEGAVAAGPLHPSFGSLVYSAVFYSATLKLLGNVPEHTRILRFGVAKRDLSNFRGFGNQNIEAIKRLYPNAQIVIDSVREQLPGHLSLNTGAGESFSFNIPGIS
;
A
#
# COMPACT_ATOMS: atom_id res chain seq x y z
N MET A 1 -44.51 45.73 -14.61
CA MET A 1 -43.52 45.72 -13.50
C MET A 1 -42.66 44.46 -13.61
N ARG A 2 -41.34 44.63 -13.79
CA ARG A 2 -40.34 43.56 -13.91
C ARG A 2 -39.97 43.00 -12.51
N LYS A 3 -39.82 41.68 -12.36
CA LYS A 3 -39.01 41.08 -11.27
C LYS A 3 -37.91 40.20 -11.87
N ASN A 4 -36.68 40.58 -11.54
CA ASN A 4 -35.41 40.08 -12.09
C ASN A 4 -34.99 38.74 -11.49
N ARG A 5 -34.59 37.82 -12.37
CA ARG A 5 -33.72 36.66 -12.08
C ARG A 5 -32.32 37.16 -11.71
N ARG A 6 -31.78 36.77 -10.55
CA ARG A 6 -30.35 36.87 -10.23
C ARG A 6 -29.65 35.53 -10.55
N ARG A 7 -28.95 35.49 -11.69
CA ARG A 7 -27.94 34.47 -12.02
C ARG A 7 -26.73 34.66 -11.11
N LYS A 8 -26.29 33.60 -10.40
CA LYS A 8 -24.96 33.53 -9.78
C LYS A 8 -23.90 33.49 -10.90
N LYS A 9 -22.90 34.37 -10.80
CA LYS A 9 -21.77 34.48 -11.74
C LYS A 9 -20.76 33.33 -11.55
N PRO A 10 -20.04 32.91 -12.61
CA PRO A 10 -18.98 31.90 -12.51
C PRO A 10 -17.76 32.44 -11.75
N GLY A 11 -17.04 31.52 -11.09
CA GLY A 11 -15.85 31.76 -10.30
C GLY A 11 -14.70 32.39 -11.11
N LYS A 12 -13.88 33.16 -10.40
CA LYS A 12 -12.80 34.00 -10.94
C LYS A 12 -11.72 33.18 -11.65
N ALA A 13 -11.28 33.69 -12.80
CA ALA A 13 -10.11 33.25 -13.53
C ALA A 13 -8.83 33.39 -12.68
N CYS A 14 -7.98 32.36 -12.71
CA CYS A 14 -6.73 32.29 -11.98
C CYS A 14 -5.63 33.07 -12.72
N THR A 15 -4.98 34.03 -12.05
CA THR A 15 -3.85 34.82 -12.58
C THR A 15 -2.60 34.50 -11.79
N VAL A 16 -1.56 34.08 -12.50
CA VAL A 16 -0.25 33.67 -11.95
C VAL A 16 0.50 34.89 -11.44
N LYS A 17 0.95 34.85 -10.18
CA LYS A 17 1.95 35.78 -9.62
C LYS A 17 3.14 35.00 -9.07
N THR A 18 4.31 35.24 -9.65
CA THR A 18 5.63 34.88 -9.15
C THR A 18 6.07 35.87 -8.06
N ALA A 19 6.76 35.38 -7.02
CA ALA A 19 8.10 35.83 -6.61
C ALA A 19 8.44 35.56 -5.11
N LEU A 20 9.69 35.10 -4.93
CA LEU A 20 10.70 35.49 -3.93
C LEU A 20 10.98 34.66 -2.65
N ASN A 21 12.27 34.33 -2.58
CA ASN A 21 13.11 33.71 -1.54
C ASN A 21 13.02 34.33 -0.14
N THR A 22 13.28 33.51 0.89
CA THR A 22 13.97 33.90 2.15
C THR A 22 14.41 32.65 2.96
N PRO A 23 15.28 32.75 3.99
CA PRO A 23 16.50 31.96 4.08
C PRO A 23 16.51 30.79 5.09
N ARG A 24 17.50 29.92 4.90
CA ARG A 24 17.80 28.71 5.70
C ARG A 24 18.17 29.03 7.15
N SER A 25 17.46 28.42 8.11
CA SER A 25 17.91 28.31 9.51
C SER A 25 18.41 26.89 9.80
N LYS A 26 19.59 26.80 10.41
CA LYS A 26 20.27 25.56 10.81
C LYS A 26 19.54 24.91 12.00
N VAL A 27 19.22 23.61 11.89
CA VAL A 27 18.67 22.79 12.97
C VAL A 27 19.72 21.75 13.41
N PRO A 28 19.93 21.50 14.72
CA PRO A 28 20.98 20.60 15.20
C PRO A 28 20.58 19.12 15.08
N LEU A 29 21.59 18.27 14.81
CA LEU A 29 21.47 16.81 14.71
C LEU A 29 21.14 16.15 16.06
N PRO A 30 20.20 15.19 16.13
CA PRO A 30 20.00 14.35 17.31
C PRO A 30 21.05 13.23 17.39
N ARG A 31 21.31 12.81 18.64
CA ARG A 31 22.39 11.93 19.08
C ARG A 31 22.17 10.46 18.67
N ARG A 32 23.31 9.77 18.50
CA ARG A 32 23.48 8.36 18.08
C ARG A 32 22.62 7.38 18.90
N PHE A 33 21.89 6.50 18.21
CA PHE A 33 21.28 5.30 18.78
C PHE A 33 22.35 4.23 19.06
N ALA A 34 22.16 3.49 20.15
CA ALA A 34 23.05 2.44 20.63
C ALA A 34 23.02 1.18 19.74
N SER A 35 24.17 0.51 19.64
CA SER A 35 24.37 -0.72 18.85
C SER A 35 23.65 -1.95 19.44
N PRO A 36 23.19 -2.89 18.60
CA PRO A 36 22.64 -4.18 19.07
C PRO A 36 23.75 -5.14 19.55
N PRO A 37 23.42 -6.10 20.43
CA PRO A 37 24.38 -7.10 20.95
C PRO A 37 24.72 -8.18 19.90
N PRO A 38 25.85 -8.90 20.07
CA PRO A 38 26.36 -9.86 19.10
C PRO A 38 25.62 -11.21 19.13
N ASP A 39 25.61 -11.85 17.96
CA ASP A 39 24.88 -13.07 17.62
C ASP A 39 25.35 -14.31 18.41
N GLY A 40 24.38 -15.02 19.00
CA GLY A 40 24.57 -16.35 19.58
C GLY A 40 24.12 -17.44 18.60
N GLU A 41 24.96 -18.46 18.42
CA GLU A 41 24.74 -19.63 17.58
C GLU A 41 23.46 -20.41 17.95
N THR A 42 22.59 -20.69 16.97
CA THR A 42 21.59 -21.77 17.10
C THR A 42 21.45 -22.56 15.81
N GLY A 43 21.63 -23.88 15.94
CA GLY A 43 21.62 -24.86 14.85
C GLY A 43 20.31 -24.94 14.06
N GLY A 44 20.45 -25.47 12.84
CA GLY A 44 19.39 -25.59 11.84
C GLY A 44 18.17 -26.35 12.34
N ARG A 45 17.11 -25.62 12.67
CA ARG A 45 15.74 -26.11 12.52
C ARG A 45 15.33 -25.87 11.07
N LEU A 46 14.88 -26.91 10.40
CA LEU A 46 14.12 -26.80 9.15
C LEU A 46 12.98 -25.80 9.44
N LEU A 47 13.03 -24.63 8.81
CA LEU A 47 12.05 -23.58 9.01
C LEU A 47 10.69 -24.10 8.49
N PRO A 48 9.59 -23.91 9.23
CA PRO A 48 8.27 -24.25 8.73
C PRO A 48 8.00 -23.49 7.43
N ASP A 49 7.27 -24.12 6.50
CA ASP A 49 6.88 -23.48 5.25
C ASP A 49 6.25 -22.11 5.52
N PRO A 50 6.59 -21.07 4.72
CA PRO A 50 6.06 -19.74 4.92
C PRO A 50 4.52 -19.77 4.84
N PRO A 51 3.81 -19.04 5.71
CA PRO A 51 2.35 -19.08 5.76
C PRO A 51 1.76 -18.70 4.40
N VAL A 52 0.96 -19.60 3.82
CA VAL A 52 0.35 -19.41 2.51
C VAL A 52 -0.60 -18.20 2.56
N LYS A 53 -0.39 -17.23 1.67
CA LYS A 53 -1.22 -16.01 1.60
C LYS A 53 -2.71 -16.38 1.45
N PRO A 54 -3.62 -15.79 2.26
CA PRO A 54 -5.04 -16.10 2.17
C PRO A 54 -5.61 -15.74 0.79
N LEU A 55 -6.61 -16.48 0.35
CA LEU A 55 -7.43 -16.12 -0.81
C LEU A 55 -8.47 -15.09 -0.35
N ILE A 56 -8.34 -13.87 -0.85
CA ILE A 56 -9.30 -12.79 -0.60
C ILE A 56 -10.29 -12.76 -1.76
N ILE A 57 -11.59 -12.88 -1.46
CA ILE A 57 -12.69 -12.74 -2.41
C ILE A 57 -13.25 -11.32 -2.27
N PRO A 58 -12.90 -10.39 -3.18
CA PRO A 58 -13.35 -9.01 -3.08
C PRO A 58 -14.80 -8.86 -3.55
N ILE A 59 -15.64 -8.23 -2.74
CA ILE A 59 -16.99 -7.78 -3.09
C ILE A 59 -17.01 -6.26 -2.96
N PHE A 60 -17.22 -5.55 -4.08
CA PHE A 60 -17.19 -4.09 -4.11
C PHE A 60 -18.57 -3.49 -3.85
N ILE A 61 -18.66 -2.55 -2.90
CA ILE A 61 -19.89 -1.82 -2.54
C ILE A 61 -19.97 -0.41 -3.16
N MET A 62 -19.09 -0.08 -4.11
CA MET A 62 -19.18 1.07 -5.03
C MET A 62 -19.54 2.42 -4.38
N ASN A 63 -18.64 2.92 -3.54
CA ASN A 63 -18.72 4.14 -2.72
C ASN A 63 -19.83 4.16 -1.66
N ARG A 64 -20.64 3.11 -1.50
CA ARG A 64 -21.70 3.10 -0.50
C ARG A 64 -21.12 3.23 0.92
N GLY A 65 -21.89 3.92 1.76
CA GLY A 65 -21.52 4.25 3.14
C GLY A 65 -20.53 5.41 3.27
N CYS A 66 -20.00 5.96 2.18
CA CYS A 66 -19.22 7.20 2.25
C CYS A 66 -20.18 8.40 2.33
N PRO A 67 -20.05 9.30 3.32
CA PRO A 67 -20.91 10.48 3.41
C PRO A 67 -20.55 11.56 2.39
N GLN A 68 -19.30 11.53 1.89
CA GLN A 68 -18.79 12.45 0.88
C GLN A 68 -17.77 11.75 -0.02
N HIS A 69 -17.53 12.35 -1.17
CA HIS A 69 -16.55 11.87 -2.15
C HIS A 69 -15.21 12.57 -1.94
N CYS A 70 -14.15 11.80 -1.69
CA CYS A 70 -12.79 12.33 -1.66
C CYS A 70 -12.39 12.84 -3.05
N THR A 71 -11.59 13.91 -3.12
CA THR A 71 -11.27 14.62 -4.37
C THR A 71 -10.61 13.74 -5.43
N PHE A 72 -9.92 12.67 -5.04
CA PHE A 72 -9.24 11.73 -5.93
C PHE A 72 -10.05 10.48 -6.29
N CYS A 73 -11.17 10.22 -5.61
CA CYS A 73 -11.80 8.91 -5.61
C CYS A 73 -12.73 8.72 -6.81
N ASN A 74 -12.51 7.65 -7.58
CA ASN A 74 -13.42 7.19 -8.63
C ASN A 74 -13.45 5.64 -8.65
N GLU A 75 -14.33 5.03 -7.85
CA GLU A 75 -14.38 3.57 -7.72
C GLU A 75 -14.83 2.86 -9.00
N LYS A 76 -15.65 3.51 -9.83
CA LYS A 76 -16.04 2.95 -11.13
C LYS A 76 -14.83 2.67 -12.01
N ILE A 77 -13.77 3.47 -11.88
CA ILE A 77 -12.52 3.26 -12.58
C ILE A 77 -11.59 2.35 -11.74
N ALA A 78 -11.38 2.67 -10.47
CA ALA A 78 -10.38 2.00 -9.62
C ALA A 78 -10.74 0.56 -9.23
N ALA A 79 -12.01 0.29 -8.90
CA ALA A 79 -12.51 -1.06 -8.65
C ALA A 79 -12.93 -1.75 -9.94
N GLY A 80 -13.49 -0.98 -10.88
CA GLY A 80 -14.02 -1.44 -12.16
C GLY A 80 -15.55 -1.31 -12.23
N ASN A 81 -16.14 -1.75 -13.34
CA ASN A 81 -17.57 -1.57 -13.59
C ASN A 81 -18.43 -2.61 -12.86
N PHE A 82 -18.54 -2.49 -11.54
CA PHE A 82 -19.46 -3.27 -10.71
C PHE A 82 -20.83 -2.57 -10.58
N SER A 83 -21.87 -3.37 -10.35
CA SER A 83 -23.20 -2.86 -10.00
C SER A 83 -23.14 -2.02 -8.72
N PRO A 84 -23.82 -0.86 -8.66
CA PRO A 84 -23.97 -0.09 -7.42
C PRO A 84 -24.64 -0.88 -6.29
N GLU A 85 -25.55 -1.80 -6.66
CA GLU A 85 -26.22 -2.69 -5.71
C GLU A 85 -25.72 -4.12 -5.86
N VAL A 86 -25.26 -4.68 -4.74
CA VAL A 86 -24.86 -6.08 -4.62
C VAL A 86 -26.13 -6.91 -4.40
N THR A 87 -26.50 -7.70 -5.41
CA THR A 87 -27.57 -8.70 -5.29
C THR A 87 -27.00 -10.02 -4.75
N GLN A 88 -27.86 -10.87 -4.20
CA GLN A 88 -27.43 -12.18 -3.70
C GLN A 88 -26.88 -13.06 -4.83
N ASP A 89 -27.55 -13.08 -5.99
CA ASP A 89 -27.10 -13.87 -7.14
C ASP A 89 -25.70 -13.45 -7.61
N PHE A 90 -25.44 -12.14 -7.67
CA PHE A 90 -24.11 -11.63 -7.99
C PHE A 90 -23.09 -12.03 -6.93
N PHE A 91 -23.42 -11.86 -5.65
CA PHE A 91 -22.55 -12.25 -4.54
C PHE A 91 -22.18 -13.73 -4.59
N ASP A 92 -23.17 -14.61 -4.75
CA ASP A 92 -22.97 -16.06 -4.77
C ASP A 92 -22.16 -16.49 -6.01
N ALA A 93 -22.42 -15.88 -7.17
CA ALA A 93 -21.66 -16.13 -8.39
C ALA A 93 -20.19 -15.70 -8.26
N GLU A 94 -19.95 -14.53 -7.67
CA GLU A 94 -18.60 -14.01 -7.45
C GLU A 94 -17.84 -14.92 -6.48
N VAL A 95 -18.41 -15.23 -5.31
CA VAL A 95 -17.79 -16.13 -4.32
C VAL A 95 -17.50 -17.50 -4.94
N ALA A 96 -18.46 -18.09 -5.65
CA ALA A 96 -18.25 -19.36 -6.34
C ALA A 96 -17.11 -19.27 -7.36
N SER A 97 -16.94 -18.14 -8.05
CA SER A 97 -15.89 -17.96 -9.05
C SER A 97 -14.47 -18.05 -8.46
N TYR A 98 -14.24 -17.48 -7.28
CA TYR A 98 -12.95 -17.54 -6.59
C TYR A 98 -12.72 -18.89 -5.94
N LEU A 99 -13.75 -19.50 -5.33
CA LEU A 99 -13.64 -20.82 -4.71
C LEU A 99 -13.24 -21.91 -5.70
N ARG A 100 -13.58 -21.76 -7.00
CA ARG A 100 -13.10 -22.68 -8.07
C ARG A 100 -11.58 -22.72 -8.22
N TRP A 101 -10.87 -21.70 -7.76
CA TRP A 101 -9.40 -21.61 -7.79
C TRP A 101 -8.73 -22.11 -6.50
N ASN A 102 -9.50 -22.55 -5.50
CA ASN A 102 -9.02 -23.07 -4.21
C ASN A 102 -9.55 -24.48 -3.93
N LYS A 103 -9.52 -25.37 -4.94
CA LYS A 103 -10.15 -26.71 -4.88
C LYS A 103 -9.50 -27.64 -3.85
N ASP A 104 -8.20 -27.51 -3.66
CA ASP A 104 -7.42 -28.27 -2.66
C ASP A 104 -7.60 -27.73 -1.24
N LYS A 105 -8.31 -26.61 -1.07
CA LYS A 105 -8.51 -25.89 0.20
C LYS A 105 -7.19 -25.58 0.92
N ALA A 106 -6.08 -25.47 0.18
CA ALA A 106 -4.77 -25.19 0.75
C ALA A 106 -4.66 -23.78 1.34
N ARG A 107 -5.53 -22.86 0.90
CA ARG A 107 -5.54 -21.46 1.34
C ARG A 107 -6.73 -21.19 2.24
N ARG A 108 -6.46 -20.46 3.32
CA ARG A 108 -7.47 -19.76 4.10
C ARG A 108 -8.23 -18.79 3.19
N VAL A 109 -9.55 -18.71 3.32
CA VAL A 109 -10.40 -17.87 2.46
C VAL A 109 -11.07 -16.78 3.29
N GLU A 110 -11.03 -15.55 2.82
CA GLU A 110 -11.77 -14.44 3.40
C GLU A 110 -12.66 -13.78 2.35
N ILE A 111 -13.90 -13.46 2.70
CA ILE A 111 -14.74 -12.56 1.89
C ILE A 111 -14.46 -11.14 2.35
N ALA A 112 -14.10 -10.25 1.42
CA ALA A 112 -13.72 -8.88 1.71
C ALA A 112 -14.66 -7.87 1.08
N PHE A 113 -15.31 -7.02 1.89
CA PHE A 113 -16.13 -5.92 1.40
C PHE A 113 -15.26 -4.65 1.21
N TYR A 114 -15.13 -4.19 -0.04
CA TYR A 114 -14.25 -3.09 -0.46
C TYR A 114 -14.98 -2.00 -1.27
N GLY A 115 -14.26 -0.93 -1.60
CA GLY A 115 -14.72 0.13 -2.50
C GLY A 115 -15.72 1.10 -1.88
N GLY A 116 -15.79 1.18 -0.55
CA GLY A 116 -16.69 2.09 0.16
C GLY A 116 -16.38 2.09 1.66
N SER A 117 -17.36 2.49 2.46
CA SER A 117 -17.29 2.42 3.92
C SER A 117 -18.33 1.43 4.44
N PHE A 118 -17.90 0.21 4.78
CA PHE A 118 -18.82 -0.85 5.15
C PHE A 118 -19.68 -0.49 6.36
N THR A 119 -19.08 0.09 7.41
CA THR A 119 -19.83 0.49 8.62
C THR A 119 -20.68 1.74 8.41
N GLY A 120 -20.53 2.41 7.27
CA GLY A 120 -21.40 3.51 6.84
C GLY A 120 -22.67 3.07 6.12
N LEU A 121 -22.79 1.79 5.78
CA LEU A 121 -24.02 1.23 5.22
C LEU A 121 -25.15 1.26 6.25
N SER A 122 -26.40 1.22 5.77
CA SER A 122 -27.54 1.04 6.68
C SER A 122 -27.41 -0.25 7.50
N PRO A 123 -27.90 -0.30 8.75
CA PRO A 123 -27.83 -1.52 9.56
C PRO A 123 -28.40 -2.75 8.87
N ASP A 124 -29.46 -2.59 8.07
CA ASP A 124 -30.09 -3.69 7.32
C ASP A 124 -29.22 -4.17 6.16
N ASP A 125 -28.54 -3.25 5.45
CA ASP A 125 -27.57 -3.62 4.42
C ASP A 125 -26.37 -4.36 5.02
N GLN A 126 -25.85 -3.90 6.15
CA GLN A 126 -24.74 -4.57 6.84
C GLN A 126 -25.16 -5.99 7.25
N LYS A 127 -26.31 -6.14 7.92
CA LYS A 127 -26.86 -7.46 8.30
C LYS A 127 -27.05 -8.37 7.10
N ARG A 128 -27.58 -7.85 5.99
CA ARG A 128 -27.83 -8.62 4.77
C ARG A 128 -26.55 -9.12 4.11
N LEU A 129 -25.54 -8.26 3.95
CA LEU A 129 -24.26 -8.66 3.36
C LEU A 129 -23.50 -9.66 4.25
N LEU A 130 -23.50 -9.43 5.57
CA LEU A 130 -22.87 -10.35 6.51
C LEU A 130 -23.61 -11.69 6.59
N SER A 131 -24.94 -11.72 6.48
CA SER A 131 -25.69 -12.98 6.51
C SER A 131 -25.34 -13.85 5.29
N TRP A 132 -25.21 -13.27 4.10
CA TRP A 132 -24.77 -14.00 2.91
C TRP A 132 -23.35 -14.58 3.09
N ALA A 133 -22.39 -13.79 3.57
CA ALA A 133 -21.04 -14.28 3.84
C ALA A 133 -21.01 -15.38 4.92
N ASN A 134 -21.84 -15.27 5.97
CA ASN A 134 -21.92 -16.26 7.04
C ASN A 134 -22.44 -17.63 6.55
N ILE A 135 -23.26 -17.69 5.50
CA ILE A 135 -23.66 -18.97 4.87
C ILE A 135 -22.41 -19.74 4.40
N TYR A 136 -21.42 -19.05 3.82
CA TYR A 136 -20.17 -19.68 3.36
C TYR A 136 -19.23 -20.05 4.50
N ILE A 137 -19.27 -19.29 5.60
CA ILE A 137 -18.52 -19.62 6.83
C ILE A 137 -19.08 -20.89 7.47
N GLN A 138 -20.40 -20.99 7.61
CA GLN A 138 -21.05 -22.17 8.18
C GLN A 138 -20.83 -23.43 7.32
N LYS A 139 -20.67 -23.28 6.01
CA LYS A 139 -20.29 -24.37 5.09
C LYS A 139 -18.80 -24.75 5.16
N GLY A 140 -17.98 -24.06 5.95
CA GLY A 140 -16.54 -24.27 6.05
C GLY A 140 -15.77 -23.95 4.75
N GLN A 141 -16.35 -23.11 3.88
CA GLN A 141 -15.73 -22.68 2.61
C GLN A 141 -14.96 -21.36 2.76
N VAL A 142 -15.36 -20.55 3.74
CA VAL A 142 -14.78 -19.26 4.08
C VAL A 142 -14.46 -19.26 5.56
N GLU A 143 -13.32 -18.72 5.95
CA GLU A 143 -12.89 -18.70 7.36
C GLU A 143 -13.42 -17.47 8.09
N SER A 144 -13.35 -16.30 7.46
CA SER A 144 -13.75 -15.04 8.10
C SER A 144 -14.10 -13.97 7.09
N ILE A 145 -14.65 -12.87 7.60
CA ILE A 145 -14.98 -11.68 6.83
C ILE A 145 -13.94 -10.59 7.10
N ARG A 146 -13.59 -9.89 6.02
CA ARG A 146 -12.79 -8.67 6.03
C ARG A 146 -13.65 -7.50 5.57
N ILE A 147 -13.50 -6.34 6.18
CA ILE A 147 -14.15 -5.11 5.71
C ILE A 147 -13.14 -3.97 5.58
N SER A 148 -13.39 -3.05 4.66
CA SER A 148 -12.78 -1.73 4.66
C SER A 148 -13.78 -0.68 5.13
N THR A 149 -13.33 0.24 5.97
CA THR A 149 -14.15 1.34 6.45
C THR A 149 -13.32 2.59 6.77
N ARG A 150 -14.02 3.67 7.09
CA ARG A 150 -13.44 4.91 7.63
C ARG A 150 -13.37 4.85 9.16
N PRO A 151 -12.37 5.50 9.77
CA PRO A 151 -12.13 5.38 11.20
C PRO A 151 -13.20 6.03 12.07
N ASP A 152 -13.83 7.10 11.61
CA ASP A 152 -14.88 7.85 12.32
C ASP A 152 -16.19 7.05 12.49
N TYR A 153 -16.34 5.90 11.84
CA TYR A 153 -17.50 5.01 11.94
C TYR A 153 -17.22 3.74 12.76
N ILE A 154 -16.16 3.76 13.58
CA ILE A 154 -15.81 2.66 14.47
C ILE A 154 -16.09 3.08 15.91
N ASP A 155 -17.01 2.37 16.55
CA ASP A 155 -17.28 2.46 17.97
C ASP A 155 -17.41 1.07 18.61
N SER A 156 -17.62 1.04 19.92
CA SER A 156 -17.70 -0.21 20.68
C SER A 156 -18.88 -1.11 20.28
N GLU A 157 -20.04 -0.54 19.97
CA GLU A 157 -21.26 -1.29 19.62
C GLU A 157 -21.12 -1.90 18.23
N GLN A 158 -20.63 -1.10 17.27
CA GLN A 158 -20.35 -1.53 15.92
C GLN A 158 -19.33 -2.68 15.91
N LEU A 159 -18.27 -2.62 16.72
CA LEU A 159 -17.27 -3.70 16.79
C LEU A 159 -17.84 -4.98 17.38
N ILE A 160 -18.72 -4.90 18.39
CA ILE A 160 -19.42 -6.09 18.93
C ILE A 160 -20.27 -6.74 17.84
N PHE A 161 -21.05 -5.93 17.12
CA PHE A 161 -21.88 -6.39 16.00
C PHE A 161 -21.04 -7.08 14.91
N LEU A 162 -19.95 -6.45 14.47
CA LEU A 162 -19.08 -7.00 13.43
C LEU A 162 -18.42 -8.31 13.87
N HIS A 163 -17.92 -8.38 15.10
CA HIS A 163 -17.31 -9.60 15.64
C HIS A 163 -18.32 -10.74 15.71
N ALA A 164 -19.53 -10.47 16.19
CA ALA A 164 -20.61 -11.46 16.27
C ALA A 164 -21.03 -12.01 14.89
N ASN A 165 -20.82 -11.23 13.84
CA ASN A 165 -21.19 -11.58 12.46
C ASN A 165 -20.01 -12.08 11.61
N GLY A 166 -18.93 -12.57 12.23
CA GLY A 166 -17.85 -13.26 11.52
C GLY A 166 -16.76 -12.35 10.93
N VAL A 167 -16.80 -11.05 11.21
CA VAL A 167 -15.71 -10.13 10.82
C VAL A 167 -14.52 -10.33 11.75
N ARG A 168 -13.33 -10.56 11.17
CA ARG A 168 -12.07 -10.73 11.91
C ARG A 168 -10.97 -9.79 11.47
N THR A 169 -11.10 -9.20 10.28
CA THR A 169 -10.14 -8.22 9.78
C THR A 169 -10.83 -6.92 9.39
N ILE A 170 -10.33 -5.80 9.88
CA ILE A 170 -10.83 -4.46 9.56
C ILE A 170 -9.69 -3.62 9.02
N GLU A 171 -9.89 -3.12 7.80
CA GLU A 171 -8.98 -2.17 7.18
C GLU A 171 -9.52 -0.74 7.30
N ILE A 172 -8.69 0.15 7.83
CA ILE A 172 -9.02 1.56 8.03
C ILE A 172 -8.41 2.39 6.91
N GLY A 173 -9.27 3.13 6.21
CA GLY A 173 -8.88 4.14 5.24
C GLY A 173 -8.30 5.38 5.90
N ALA A 174 -7.03 5.34 6.31
CA ALA A 174 -6.34 6.48 6.90
C ALA A 174 -5.90 7.50 5.85
N GLN A 175 -5.32 7.01 4.75
CA GLN A 175 -4.69 7.74 3.64
C GLN A 175 -3.47 8.59 4.03
N SER A 176 -3.56 9.39 5.09
CA SER A 176 -2.49 10.23 5.64
C SER A 176 -2.69 10.43 7.15
N PHE A 177 -1.63 10.79 7.86
CA PHE A 177 -1.70 11.33 9.24
C PHE A 177 -1.43 12.84 9.29
N ASN A 178 -1.50 13.53 8.15
CA ASN A 178 -1.43 14.99 8.08
C ASN A 178 -2.84 15.56 7.85
N ASP A 179 -3.40 16.24 8.85
CA ASP A 179 -4.76 16.78 8.79
C ASP A 179 -4.96 17.80 7.67
N GLN A 180 -3.94 18.58 7.30
CA GLN A 180 -4.04 19.51 6.17
C GLN A 180 -4.21 18.76 4.84
N VAL A 181 -3.53 17.62 4.69
CA VAL A 181 -3.69 16.74 3.53
C VAL A 181 -5.08 16.12 3.53
N LEU A 182 -5.54 15.61 4.68
CA LEU A 182 -6.88 15.00 4.83
C LEU A 182 -8.02 15.99 4.53
N ASP A 183 -7.89 17.24 4.98
CA ASP A 183 -8.84 18.31 4.71
C ASP A 183 -8.86 18.67 3.22
N HIS A 184 -7.68 18.80 2.60
CA HIS A 184 -7.57 19.14 1.18
C HIS A 184 -8.25 18.09 0.29
N ILE A 185 -8.11 16.80 0.62
CA ILE A 185 -8.73 15.72 -0.15
C ILE A 185 -10.21 15.50 0.18
N GLY A 186 -10.78 16.29 1.09
CA GLY A 186 -12.15 16.10 1.56
C GLY A 186 -12.35 14.73 2.21
N ARG A 187 -11.43 14.29 3.07
CA ARG A 187 -11.53 12.97 3.72
C ARG A 187 -12.70 12.90 4.69
N GLY A 188 -12.90 13.95 5.48
CA GLY A 188 -14.01 14.08 6.43
C GLY A 188 -13.76 13.41 7.79
N HIS A 189 -12.51 13.11 8.10
CA HIS A 189 -12.02 12.75 9.43
C HIS A 189 -10.55 13.19 9.54
N ASP A 190 -10.05 13.31 10.77
CA ASP A 190 -8.67 13.67 11.07
C ASP A 190 -7.79 12.43 11.35
N ALA A 191 -6.52 12.67 11.64
CA ALA A 191 -5.56 11.65 12.07
C ALA A 191 -5.98 11.00 13.40
N ARG A 192 -6.53 11.78 14.33
CA ARG A 192 -6.95 11.30 15.66
C ARG A 192 -8.06 10.26 15.59
N ALA A 193 -9.00 10.39 14.67
CA ALA A 193 -10.02 9.38 14.41
C ALA A 193 -9.38 8.03 14.05
N THR A 194 -8.37 8.04 13.16
CA THR A 194 -7.62 6.84 12.78
C THR A 194 -6.94 6.19 13.99
N GLU A 195 -6.27 7.00 14.81
CA GLU A 195 -5.58 6.51 16.01
C GLU A 195 -6.54 5.87 17.00
N THR A 196 -7.69 6.51 17.22
CA THR A 196 -8.74 6.03 18.13
C THR A 196 -9.33 4.72 17.61
N ALA A 197 -9.66 4.64 16.32
CA ALA A 197 -10.17 3.42 15.70
C ALA A 197 -9.17 2.26 15.83
N MET A 198 -7.88 2.51 15.57
CA MET A 198 -6.84 1.50 15.71
C MET A 198 -6.70 0.98 17.14
N GLN A 199 -6.81 1.85 18.15
CA GLN A 199 -6.82 1.44 19.56
C GLN A 199 -8.03 0.55 19.88
N LEU A 200 -9.23 0.94 19.44
CA LEU A 200 -10.46 0.17 19.66
C LEU A 200 -10.44 -1.20 19.01
N LEU A 201 -9.89 -1.29 17.79
CA LEU A 201 -9.74 -2.53 17.04
C LEU A 201 -8.80 -3.50 17.74
N LYS A 202 -7.63 -3.00 18.16
CA LYS A 202 -6.62 -3.80 18.87
C LYS A 202 -7.10 -4.30 20.23
N ALA A 203 -7.81 -3.46 20.98
CA ALA A 203 -8.40 -3.83 22.26
C ALA A 203 -9.43 -4.97 22.15
N ARG A 204 -9.91 -5.26 20.93
CA ARG A 204 -10.87 -6.35 20.63
C ARG A 204 -10.28 -7.43 19.72
N GLU A 205 -8.95 -7.47 19.60
CA GLU A 205 -8.22 -8.53 18.89
C GLU A 205 -8.62 -8.69 17.40
N PHE A 206 -9.12 -7.63 16.76
CA PHE A 206 -9.26 -7.62 15.32
C PHE A 206 -7.89 -7.60 14.67
N LYS A 207 -7.73 -8.32 13.55
CA LYS A 207 -6.65 -8.04 12.62
C LYS A 207 -6.89 -6.68 11.98
N THR A 208 -5.85 -5.87 11.91
CA THR A 208 -5.92 -4.48 11.50
C THR A 208 -5.16 -4.24 10.20
N GLY A 209 -5.76 -3.45 9.32
CA GLY A 209 -5.13 -2.96 8.11
C GLY A 209 -5.16 -1.44 8.06
N LEU A 210 -4.11 -0.81 7.54
CA LEU A 210 -4.16 0.61 7.13
C LEU A 210 -4.02 0.73 5.62
N HIS A 211 -4.89 1.55 5.03
CA HIS A 211 -4.74 2.03 3.66
C HIS A 211 -4.10 3.41 3.70
N LEU A 212 -2.92 3.54 3.08
CA LEU A 212 -2.17 4.79 2.94
C LEU A 212 -2.06 5.17 1.46
N MET A 213 -1.91 6.47 1.20
CA MET A 213 -1.65 7.00 -0.14
C MET A 213 -0.42 7.89 -0.15
N ALA A 214 0.35 7.82 -1.24
CA ALA A 214 1.55 8.63 -1.43
C ALA A 214 1.29 9.73 -2.48
N GLY A 215 1.65 10.97 -2.15
CA GLY A 215 1.55 12.10 -3.08
C GLY A 215 0.14 12.65 -3.21
N LEU A 216 -0.63 12.69 -2.12
CA LEU A 216 -1.91 13.39 -2.06
C LEU A 216 -1.73 14.91 -2.29
N PRO A 217 -2.78 15.64 -2.71
CA PRO A 217 -2.75 17.11 -2.75
C PRO A 217 -2.26 17.73 -1.43
N GLY A 218 -1.19 18.52 -1.51
CA GLY A 218 -0.54 19.12 -0.33
C GLY A 218 0.41 18.18 0.45
N ASP A 219 0.54 16.92 0.03
CA ASP A 219 1.48 15.96 0.62
C ASP A 219 2.90 16.22 0.09
N THR A 220 3.86 16.09 1.00
CA THR A 220 5.30 16.25 0.78
C THR A 220 6.00 14.96 1.18
N ARG A 221 7.26 14.80 0.78
CA ARG A 221 8.03 13.62 1.19
C ARG A 221 8.16 13.55 2.71
N GLU A 222 8.33 14.69 3.35
CA GLU A 222 8.46 14.82 4.81
C GLU A 222 7.16 14.46 5.54
N SER A 223 6.00 14.90 5.03
CA SER A 223 4.70 14.54 5.61
C SER A 223 4.34 13.07 5.37
N PHE A 224 4.73 12.51 4.22
CA PHE A 224 4.58 11.08 3.95
C PHE A 224 5.46 10.24 4.88
N LEU A 225 6.73 10.62 5.11
CA LEU A 225 7.59 9.97 6.09
C LEU A 225 7.03 10.08 7.52
N SER A 226 6.41 11.21 7.86
CA SER A 226 5.73 11.38 9.16
C SER A 226 4.52 10.45 9.28
N THR A 227 3.75 10.27 8.21
CA THR A 227 2.65 9.30 8.10
C THR A 227 3.14 7.87 8.33
N LEU A 228 4.28 7.49 7.73
CA LEU A 228 4.89 6.18 7.96
C LEU A 228 5.35 5.99 9.40
N LYS A 229 5.98 7.02 10.00
CA LYS A 229 6.37 6.97 11.41
C LYS A 229 5.16 6.75 12.32
N ARG A 230 4.05 7.47 12.09
CA ARG A 230 2.82 7.27 12.86
C ARG A 230 2.22 5.88 12.66
N THR A 231 2.30 5.35 11.44
CA THR A 231 1.92 3.97 11.13
C THR A 231 2.75 2.96 11.94
N VAL A 232 4.07 3.16 12.07
CA VAL A 232 4.94 2.33 12.93
C VAL A 232 4.48 2.38 14.39
N GLU A 233 4.13 3.55 14.92
CA GLU A 233 3.66 3.70 16.30
C GLU A 233 2.31 2.98 16.54
N LEU A 234 1.43 2.96 15.53
CA LEU A 234 0.14 2.28 15.61
C LEU A 234 0.24 0.77 15.39
N GLN A 235 1.33 0.24 14.83
CA GLN A 235 1.60 -1.20 14.65
C GLN A 235 0.43 -1.99 14.02
N PRO A 236 -0.13 -1.60 12.85
CA PRO A 236 -1.14 -2.42 12.19
C PRO A 236 -0.55 -3.77 11.73
N ASP A 237 -1.37 -4.80 11.60
CA ASP A 237 -0.91 -6.10 11.07
C ASP A 237 -0.51 -5.99 9.59
N THR A 238 -1.27 -5.19 8.83
CA THR A 238 -1.08 -5.03 7.40
C THR A 238 -1.19 -3.58 6.94
N VAL A 239 -0.49 -3.25 5.85
CA VAL A 239 -0.60 -1.95 5.18
C VAL A 239 -0.75 -2.14 3.67
N ARG A 240 -1.63 -1.35 3.06
CA ARG A 240 -1.74 -1.15 1.62
C ARG A 240 -1.33 0.27 1.29
N ILE A 241 -0.46 0.43 0.29
CA ILE A 241 0.02 1.75 -0.13
C ILE A 241 -0.18 1.86 -1.63
N HIS A 242 -0.77 2.96 -2.10
CA HIS A 242 -0.65 3.29 -3.51
C HIS A 242 -0.39 4.78 -3.72
N PRO A 243 0.41 5.13 -4.72
CA PRO A 243 0.50 6.53 -5.13
C PRO A 243 -0.84 6.99 -5.72
N VAL A 244 -1.05 8.31 -5.71
CA VAL A 244 -2.24 8.91 -6.30
C VAL A 244 -2.23 8.76 -7.81
N LEU A 245 -3.32 8.21 -8.35
CA LEU A 245 -3.67 8.31 -9.76
C LEU A 245 -4.78 9.34 -9.91
N VAL A 246 -4.66 10.20 -10.91
CA VAL A 246 -5.69 11.21 -11.21
C VAL A 246 -6.68 10.58 -12.17
N PHE A 247 -7.82 10.14 -11.66
CA PHE A 247 -8.90 9.62 -12.48
C PHE A 247 -9.69 10.75 -13.12
N LYS A 248 -10.22 10.53 -14.33
CA LYS A 248 -11.17 11.45 -14.95
C LYS A 248 -12.43 11.61 -14.06
N ASP A 249 -13.16 12.69 -14.31
CA ASP A 249 -14.42 13.00 -13.63
C ASP A 249 -14.25 13.10 -12.09
N THR A 250 -13.11 13.62 -11.64
CA THR A 250 -12.82 13.88 -10.23
C THR A 250 -12.41 15.34 -10.01
N PRO A 251 -12.68 15.93 -8.82
CA PRO A 251 -12.17 17.26 -8.49
C PRO A 251 -10.64 17.37 -8.62
N LEU A 252 -9.91 16.29 -8.36
CA LEU A 252 -8.45 16.25 -8.53
C LEU A 252 -8.03 16.40 -10.01
N ALA A 253 -8.82 15.89 -10.96
CA ALA A 253 -8.58 16.11 -12.38
C ALA A 253 -8.74 17.60 -12.75
N ASP A 254 -9.72 18.30 -12.16
CA ASP A 254 -9.88 19.74 -12.37
C ASP A 254 -8.70 20.54 -11.80
N GLU A 255 -8.17 20.12 -10.64
CA GLU A 255 -6.97 20.72 -10.05
C GLU A 255 -5.72 20.51 -10.91
N LEU A 256 -5.56 19.30 -11.47
CA LEU A 256 -4.50 18.99 -12.43
C LEU A 256 -4.60 19.91 -13.66
N LEU A 257 -5.78 20.03 -14.27
CA LEU A 257 -6.01 20.87 -15.45
C LEU A 257 -5.75 22.36 -15.17
N CYS A 258 -5.99 22.82 -13.94
CA CYS A 258 -5.73 24.18 -13.52
C CYS A 258 -4.28 24.41 -13.03
N GLY A 259 -3.41 23.39 -13.06
CA GLY A 259 -2.03 23.46 -12.56
C GLY A 259 -1.91 23.64 -11.04
N ARG A 260 -2.98 23.32 -10.28
CA ARG A 260 -2.98 23.37 -8.80
C ARG A 260 -2.48 22.08 -8.16
N TYR A 261 -2.41 20.99 -8.93
CA TYR A 261 -1.90 19.71 -8.48
C TYR A 261 -0.97 19.12 -9.55
N SER A 262 0.08 18.43 -9.10
CA SER A 262 0.97 17.64 -9.96
C SER A 262 1.21 16.31 -9.26
N PRO A 263 0.87 15.17 -9.88
CA PRO A 263 1.11 13.87 -9.27
C PRO A 263 2.59 13.54 -9.28
N LEU A 264 2.99 12.61 -8.40
CA LEU A 264 4.31 12.01 -8.44
C LEU A 264 4.59 11.38 -9.80
N THR A 265 5.82 11.53 -10.26
CA THR A 265 6.35 10.70 -11.35
C THR A 265 6.43 9.23 -10.91
N LEU A 266 6.58 8.32 -11.88
CA LEU A 266 6.75 6.90 -11.58
C LEU A 266 7.98 6.65 -10.70
N GLU A 267 9.07 7.37 -10.95
CA GLU A 267 10.33 7.26 -10.21
C GLU A 267 10.17 7.74 -8.76
N GLU A 268 9.56 8.92 -8.56
CA GLU A 268 9.29 9.45 -7.21
C GLU A 268 8.35 8.53 -6.42
N ALA A 269 7.29 8.02 -7.06
CA ALA A 269 6.35 7.11 -6.42
C ALA A 269 7.02 5.79 -6.01
N VAL A 270 7.90 5.24 -6.85
CA VAL A 270 8.71 4.06 -6.52
C VAL A 270 9.65 4.35 -5.34
N ASP A 271 10.31 5.51 -5.32
CA ASP A 271 11.20 5.90 -4.21
C ASP A 271 10.45 6.06 -2.89
N TRP A 272 9.29 6.73 -2.89
CA TRP A 272 8.48 6.90 -1.68
C TRP A 272 7.96 5.55 -1.17
N CYS A 273 7.50 4.68 -2.06
CA CYS A 273 7.05 3.34 -1.67
C CYS A 273 8.22 2.44 -1.20
N ARG A 274 9.42 2.60 -1.75
CA ARG A 274 10.65 1.95 -1.23
C ARG A 274 10.94 2.43 0.20
N LEU A 275 10.86 3.74 0.47
CA LEU A 275 11.00 4.29 1.82
C LEU A 275 9.94 3.72 2.78
N ALA A 276 8.71 3.54 2.31
CA ALA A 276 7.66 2.89 3.09
C ALA A 276 8.03 1.46 3.46
N TRP A 277 8.57 0.67 2.52
CA TRP A 277 9.07 -0.68 2.82
C TRP A 277 10.19 -0.65 3.87
N GLU A 278 11.20 0.21 3.67
CA GLU A 278 12.34 0.34 4.58
C GLU A 278 11.98 0.86 5.97
N THR A 279 10.83 1.49 6.12
CA THR A 279 10.34 2.00 7.41
C THR A 279 9.44 0.99 8.10
N LEU A 280 8.49 0.39 7.38
CA LEU A 280 7.44 -0.45 7.96
C LEU A 280 7.86 -1.91 8.12
N ALA A 281 8.55 -2.49 7.14
CA ALA A 281 8.91 -3.90 7.17
C ALA A 281 9.86 -4.27 8.32
N PRO A 282 10.89 -3.46 8.67
CA PRO A 282 11.71 -3.73 9.85
C PRO A 282 10.95 -3.61 11.18
N ALA A 283 9.85 -2.86 11.20
CA ALA A 283 8.97 -2.75 12.36
C ALA A 283 7.97 -3.91 12.48
N GLY A 284 8.11 -4.97 11.68
CA GLY A 284 7.24 -6.15 11.69
C GLY A 284 5.90 -5.97 10.96
N ILE A 285 5.69 -4.85 10.27
CA ILE A 285 4.42 -4.53 9.61
C ILE A 285 4.44 -5.07 8.18
N SER A 286 3.42 -5.87 7.82
CA SER A 286 3.36 -6.50 6.50
C SER A 286 2.74 -5.56 5.46
N ILE A 287 3.51 -5.18 4.44
CA ILE A 287 2.96 -4.44 3.29
C ILE A 287 2.40 -5.46 2.29
N ILE A 288 1.07 -5.55 2.24
CA ILE A 288 0.39 -6.58 1.43
C ILE A 288 0.18 -6.15 -0.02
N ARG A 289 0.27 -4.84 -0.31
CA ARG A 289 0.12 -4.31 -1.67
C ARG A 289 0.76 -2.94 -1.86
N PHE A 290 1.45 -2.80 -3.00
CA PHE A 290 1.81 -1.52 -3.60
C PHE A 290 1.01 -1.29 -4.89
N GLY A 291 0.44 -0.10 -5.03
CA GLY A 291 -0.34 0.28 -6.21
C GLY A 291 -1.74 -0.33 -6.23
N LEU A 292 -2.55 0.13 -7.19
CA LEU A 292 -3.90 -0.38 -7.42
C LEU A 292 -3.89 -1.63 -8.31
N GLN A 293 -5.00 -2.36 -8.30
CA GLN A 293 -5.22 -3.40 -9.30
C GLN A 293 -5.56 -2.73 -10.62
N MET A 294 -4.85 -3.11 -11.69
CA MET A 294 -5.16 -2.61 -13.01
C MET A 294 -6.49 -3.21 -13.50
N THR A 295 -7.53 -2.38 -13.55
CA THR A 295 -8.86 -2.75 -14.07
C THR A 295 -8.93 -2.51 -15.58
N PRO A 296 -9.85 -3.17 -16.30
CA PRO A 296 -10.15 -2.82 -17.69
C PRO A 296 -10.53 -1.34 -17.86
N GLU A 297 -11.23 -0.77 -16.89
CA GLU A 297 -11.69 0.62 -16.87
C GLU A 297 -10.51 1.59 -16.75
N MET A 298 -9.52 1.27 -15.92
CA MET A 298 -8.28 2.06 -15.82
C MET A 298 -7.46 2.06 -17.11
N ARG A 299 -7.57 1.00 -17.93
CA ARG A 299 -6.85 0.90 -19.21
C ARG A 299 -7.50 1.67 -20.34
N GLN A 300 -8.73 2.15 -20.15
CA GLN A 300 -9.40 2.95 -21.17
C GLN A 300 -8.66 4.28 -21.36
N GLU A 301 -8.55 4.71 -22.60
CA GLU A 301 -7.91 5.98 -22.94
C GLU A 301 -8.58 7.13 -22.20
N GLY A 302 -7.76 7.96 -21.53
CA GLY A 302 -8.22 9.10 -20.75
C GLY A 302 -8.90 8.76 -19.41
N ALA A 303 -9.03 7.49 -19.01
CA ALA A 303 -9.59 7.12 -17.71
C ALA A 303 -8.68 7.55 -16.54
N VAL A 304 -7.37 7.42 -16.74
CA VAL A 304 -6.33 7.97 -15.84
C VAL A 304 -5.71 9.17 -16.54
N ALA A 305 -6.02 10.36 -16.06
CA ALA A 305 -5.53 11.62 -16.63
C ALA A 305 -4.04 11.85 -16.37
N ALA A 306 -3.54 11.45 -15.19
CA ALA A 306 -2.12 11.53 -14.84
C ALA A 306 -1.77 10.64 -13.64
N GLY A 307 -0.47 10.51 -13.37
CA GLY A 307 0.10 9.80 -12.22
C GLY A 307 0.87 8.53 -12.60
N PRO A 308 1.49 7.87 -11.61
CA PRO A 308 2.43 6.77 -11.81
C PRO A 308 1.72 5.43 -12.08
N LEU A 309 0.94 5.38 -13.17
CA LEU A 309 0.23 4.18 -13.60
C LEU A 309 1.20 3.16 -14.19
N HIS A 310 1.34 2.01 -13.53
CA HIS A 310 2.15 0.90 -14.05
C HIS A 310 1.53 -0.46 -13.68
N PRO A 311 1.39 -1.41 -14.63
CA PRO A 311 0.75 -2.72 -14.36
C PRO A 311 1.47 -3.55 -13.31
N SER A 312 2.78 -3.36 -13.18
CA SER A 312 3.63 -4.07 -12.22
C SER A 312 4.29 -3.09 -11.23
N PHE A 313 3.58 -2.05 -10.81
CA PHE A 313 4.12 -1.02 -9.90
C PHE A 313 4.79 -1.64 -8.65
N GLY A 314 4.14 -2.61 -8.00
CA GLY A 314 4.73 -3.29 -6.85
C GLY A 314 6.08 -3.95 -7.15
N SER A 315 6.24 -4.59 -8.31
CA SER A 315 7.53 -5.17 -8.73
C SER A 315 8.62 -4.13 -8.90
N LEU A 316 8.29 -2.91 -9.36
CA LEU A 316 9.25 -1.80 -9.43
C LEU A 316 9.69 -1.37 -8.03
N VAL A 317 8.76 -1.29 -7.08
CA VAL A 317 9.08 -0.99 -5.67
C VAL A 317 9.97 -2.08 -5.07
N TYR A 318 9.61 -3.36 -5.22
CA TYR A 318 10.44 -4.46 -4.74
C TYR A 318 11.84 -4.40 -5.37
N SER A 319 11.95 -4.16 -6.66
CA SER A 319 13.24 -4.02 -7.32
C SER A 319 14.09 -2.87 -6.76
N ALA A 320 13.46 -1.74 -6.43
CA ALA A 320 14.13 -0.61 -5.78
C ALA A 320 14.58 -0.93 -4.34
N VAL A 321 13.80 -1.73 -3.60
CA VAL A 321 14.18 -2.25 -2.28
C VAL A 321 15.40 -3.17 -2.38
N PHE A 322 15.41 -4.10 -3.34
CA PHE A 322 16.57 -4.96 -3.61
C PHE A 322 17.80 -4.15 -3.99
N TYR A 323 17.64 -3.13 -4.83
CA TYR A 323 18.76 -2.26 -5.19
C TYR A 323 19.33 -1.52 -3.97
N SER A 324 18.47 -0.95 -3.11
CA SER A 324 18.89 -0.31 -1.86
C SER A 324 19.63 -1.26 -0.93
N ALA A 325 19.16 -2.50 -0.78
CA ALA A 325 19.84 -3.53 -0.02
C ALA A 325 21.23 -3.89 -0.60
N THR A 326 21.32 -3.98 -1.93
CA THR A 326 22.60 -4.20 -2.63
C THR A 326 23.57 -3.03 -2.40
N LEU A 327 23.09 -1.79 -2.39
CA LEU A 327 23.95 -0.64 -2.06
C LEU A 327 24.49 -0.71 -0.62
N LYS A 328 23.70 -1.19 0.34
CA LYS A 328 24.17 -1.41 1.72
C LYS A 328 25.26 -2.49 1.79
N LEU A 329 25.14 -3.57 1.02
CA LEU A 329 26.19 -4.59 0.88
C LEU A 329 27.47 -4.01 0.28
N LEU A 330 27.34 -3.25 -0.80
CA LEU A 330 28.47 -2.67 -1.53
C LEU A 330 29.16 -1.54 -0.76
N GLY A 331 28.51 -0.92 0.22
CA GLY A 331 29.10 0.16 1.02
C GLY A 331 30.40 -0.21 1.74
N ASN A 332 30.67 -1.50 1.96
CA ASN A 332 31.90 -2.02 2.56
C ASN A 332 32.88 -2.61 1.53
N VAL A 333 32.59 -2.51 0.23
CA VAL A 333 33.36 -3.15 -0.84
C VAL A 333 34.17 -2.11 -1.61
N PRO A 334 35.51 -2.23 -1.68
CA PRO A 334 36.35 -1.26 -2.39
C PRO A 334 35.98 -1.14 -3.87
N GLU A 335 35.93 0.08 -4.42
CA GLU A 335 35.55 0.38 -5.81
C GLU A 335 36.41 -0.33 -6.88
N HIS A 336 37.66 -0.70 -6.51
CA HIS A 336 38.59 -1.40 -7.40
C HIS A 336 38.39 -2.93 -7.42
N THR A 337 37.40 -3.45 -6.68
CA THR A 337 37.06 -4.88 -6.67
C THR A 337 36.76 -5.37 -8.08
N ARG A 338 37.43 -6.45 -8.50
CA ARG A 338 37.33 -6.98 -9.88
C ARG A 338 36.26 -8.02 -10.08
N ILE A 339 35.78 -8.65 -9.01
CA ILE A 339 34.76 -9.70 -9.08
C ILE A 339 33.75 -9.45 -7.97
N LEU A 340 32.48 -9.31 -8.36
CA LEU A 340 31.33 -9.22 -7.47
C LEU A 340 30.43 -10.42 -7.75
N ARG A 341 30.46 -11.43 -6.88
CA ARG A 341 29.63 -12.63 -7.01
C ARG A 341 28.47 -12.57 -6.01
N PHE A 342 27.27 -12.32 -6.51
CA PHE A 342 26.06 -12.25 -5.70
C PHE A 342 25.37 -13.61 -5.60
N GLY A 343 24.98 -14.02 -4.40
CA GLY A 343 24.07 -15.14 -4.17
C GLY A 343 22.66 -14.63 -3.89
N VAL A 344 21.69 -15.05 -4.71
CA VAL A 344 20.30 -14.59 -4.64
C VAL A 344 19.36 -15.80 -4.71
N ALA A 345 18.29 -15.80 -3.92
CA ALA A 345 17.26 -16.81 -4.05
C ALA A 345 16.64 -16.79 -5.47
N LYS A 346 16.37 -17.96 -6.04
CA LYS A 346 15.84 -18.07 -7.42
C LYS A 346 14.59 -17.21 -7.66
N ARG A 347 13.70 -17.11 -6.66
CA ARG A 347 12.46 -16.32 -6.75
C ARG A 347 12.68 -14.80 -6.72
N ASP A 348 13.83 -14.35 -6.21
CA ASP A 348 14.15 -12.93 -6.05
C ASP A 348 15.01 -12.39 -7.20
N LEU A 349 15.50 -13.28 -8.07
CA LEU A 349 16.40 -12.93 -9.17
C LEU A 349 15.85 -11.80 -10.05
N SER A 350 14.55 -11.81 -10.34
CA SER A 350 13.92 -10.76 -11.16
C SER A 350 13.93 -9.40 -10.45
N ASN A 351 13.62 -9.35 -9.15
CA ASN A 351 13.63 -8.12 -8.37
C ASN A 351 15.06 -7.59 -8.21
N PHE A 352 16.02 -8.48 -7.94
CA PHE A 352 17.44 -8.15 -7.80
C PHE A 352 18.00 -7.50 -9.07
N ARG A 353 17.78 -8.13 -10.24
CA ARG A 353 18.25 -7.60 -11.54
C ARG A 353 17.50 -6.31 -11.94
N GLY A 354 16.23 -6.23 -11.58
CA GLY A 354 15.33 -5.16 -11.96
C GLY A 354 14.86 -5.22 -13.41
N PHE A 355 13.85 -4.42 -13.71
CA PHE A 355 13.27 -4.34 -15.06
C PHE A 355 14.35 -3.95 -16.07
N GLY A 356 14.47 -4.72 -17.16
CA GLY A 356 15.51 -4.48 -18.17
C GLY A 356 16.96 -4.54 -17.65
N ASN A 357 17.22 -5.21 -16.52
CA ASN A 357 18.52 -5.23 -15.82
C ASN A 357 19.00 -3.87 -15.29
N GLN A 358 18.09 -2.92 -15.06
CA GLN A 358 18.44 -1.57 -14.60
C GLN A 358 19.33 -1.54 -13.35
N ASN A 359 19.12 -2.47 -12.39
CA ASN A 359 19.92 -2.51 -11.17
C ASN A 359 21.35 -3.00 -11.46
N ILE A 360 21.49 -3.96 -12.39
CA ILE A 360 22.81 -4.47 -12.79
C ILE A 360 23.61 -3.39 -13.50
N GLU A 361 22.97 -2.63 -14.40
CA GLU A 361 23.62 -1.50 -15.06
C GLU A 361 24.00 -0.40 -14.06
N ALA A 362 23.18 -0.16 -13.04
CA ALA A 362 23.53 0.77 -11.97
C ALA A 362 24.73 0.29 -11.14
N ILE A 363 24.83 -1.01 -10.83
CA ILE A 363 26.00 -1.60 -10.13
C ILE A 363 27.24 -1.51 -11.02
N LYS A 364 27.14 -1.78 -12.33
CA LYS A 364 28.27 -1.62 -13.27
C LYS A 364 28.80 -0.20 -13.32
N ARG A 365 27.95 0.82 -13.20
CA ARG A 365 28.41 2.22 -13.12
C ARG A 365 29.23 2.50 -11.86
N LEU A 366 28.90 1.86 -10.75
CA LEU A 366 29.65 1.96 -9.49
C LEU A 366 30.96 1.16 -9.55
N TYR A 367 30.96 0.02 -10.25
CA TYR A 367 32.12 -0.86 -10.39
C TYR A 367 32.40 -1.17 -11.87
N PRO A 368 32.91 -0.21 -12.64
CA PRO A 368 33.04 -0.32 -14.11
C PRO A 368 33.98 -1.43 -14.57
N ASN A 369 34.92 -1.82 -13.70
CA ASN A 369 35.94 -2.83 -13.96
C ASN A 369 35.63 -4.19 -13.31
N ALA A 370 34.47 -4.32 -12.65
CA ALA A 370 34.09 -5.56 -11.99
C ALA A 370 33.33 -6.49 -12.94
N GLN A 371 33.71 -7.77 -12.91
CA GLN A 371 32.87 -8.85 -13.41
C GLN A 371 31.76 -9.12 -12.39
N ILE A 372 30.50 -8.92 -12.79
CA ILE A 372 29.33 -9.22 -11.96
C ILE A 372 28.86 -10.64 -12.29
N VAL A 373 28.88 -11.50 -11.27
CA VAL A 373 28.37 -12.88 -11.33
C VAL A 373 27.16 -12.97 -10.41
N ILE A 374 26.09 -13.64 -10.86
CA ILE A 374 24.85 -13.79 -10.08
C ILE A 374 24.52 -15.28 -10.03
N ASP A 375 24.68 -15.87 -8.86
CA ASP A 375 24.37 -17.26 -8.58
C ASP A 375 22.93 -17.34 -8.01
N SER A 376 22.04 -18.02 -8.74
CA SER A 376 20.67 -18.25 -8.27
C SER A 376 20.59 -19.55 -7.47
N VAL A 377 20.42 -19.44 -6.16
CA VAL A 377 20.39 -20.60 -5.24
C VAL A 377 18.93 -20.99 -4.97
N ARG A 378 18.57 -22.26 -5.17
CA ARG A 378 17.19 -22.74 -4.98
C ARG A 378 16.77 -22.80 -3.50
N GLU A 379 17.69 -23.17 -2.62
CA GLU A 379 17.44 -23.39 -1.20
C GLU A 379 17.69 -22.16 -0.33
N GLN A 380 18.16 -21.05 -0.93
CA GLN A 380 18.42 -19.82 -0.20
C GLN A 380 17.12 -19.16 0.22
N LEU A 381 17.10 -18.67 1.47
CA LEU A 381 15.97 -17.96 2.00
C LEU A 381 15.69 -16.69 1.16
N PRO A 382 14.42 -16.42 0.86
CA PRO A 382 14.03 -15.19 0.19
C PRO A 382 14.47 -13.94 0.93
N GLY A 383 14.79 -12.88 0.20
CA GLY A 383 15.26 -11.63 0.77
C GLY A 383 16.68 -11.69 1.33
N HIS A 384 17.31 -12.87 1.42
CA HIS A 384 18.72 -13.02 1.72
C HIS A 384 19.54 -12.67 0.48
N LEU A 385 20.47 -11.73 0.61
CA LEU A 385 21.47 -11.40 -0.39
C LEU A 385 22.85 -11.70 0.18
N SER A 386 23.68 -12.41 -0.58
CA SER A 386 25.09 -12.59 -0.26
C SER A 386 25.97 -12.02 -1.37
N LEU A 387 27.18 -11.60 -1.01
CA LEU A 387 28.17 -11.06 -1.92
C LEU A 387 29.55 -11.59 -1.53
N ASN A 388 30.24 -12.23 -2.47
CA ASN A 388 31.64 -12.64 -2.32
C ASN A 388 32.52 -11.82 -3.28
N THR A 389 33.61 -11.27 -2.75
CA THR A 389 34.65 -10.61 -3.55
C THR A 389 35.69 -11.62 -4.00
N GLY A 390 36.37 -11.37 -5.13
CA GLY A 390 37.48 -12.21 -5.60
C GLY A 390 38.66 -12.32 -4.61
N ALA A 391 38.70 -11.46 -3.59
CA ALA A 391 39.69 -11.46 -2.50
C ALA A 391 39.30 -12.36 -1.32
N GLY A 392 38.13 -13.03 -1.37
CA GLY A 392 37.66 -13.94 -0.33
C GLY A 392 36.82 -13.30 0.77
N GLU A 393 36.48 -12.01 0.65
CA GLU A 393 35.57 -11.33 1.59
C GLU A 393 34.13 -11.74 1.28
N SER A 394 33.34 -11.95 2.33
CA SER A 394 31.93 -12.33 2.21
C SER A 394 31.06 -11.39 3.03
N PHE A 395 29.99 -10.90 2.39
CA PHE A 395 29.01 -10.01 3.00
C PHE A 395 27.62 -10.62 2.81
N SER A 396 26.74 -10.38 3.78
CA SER A 396 25.33 -10.78 3.66
C SER A 396 24.39 -9.73 4.22
N PHE A 397 23.18 -9.69 3.66
CA PHE A 397 22.14 -8.75 4.07
C PHE A 397 20.79 -9.41 3.90
N ASN A 398 19.97 -9.36 4.96
CA ASN A 398 18.59 -9.82 4.94
C ASN A 398 17.67 -8.63 4.75
N ILE A 399 16.86 -8.64 3.69
CA ILE A 399 15.84 -7.62 3.46
C ILE A 399 14.64 -7.91 4.36
N PRO A 400 14.33 -7.05 5.36
CA PRO A 400 13.19 -7.29 6.25
C PRO A 400 11.87 -7.34 5.48
N GLY A 401 10.98 -8.26 5.89
CA GLY A 401 9.63 -8.43 5.33
C GLY A 401 9.55 -9.22 4.03
N ILE A 402 10.68 -9.70 3.47
CA ILE A 402 10.68 -10.63 2.35
C ILE A 402 10.82 -12.06 2.90
N SER A 403 9.70 -12.79 2.97
CA SER A 403 9.63 -14.20 3.43
C SER A 403 8.71 -15.01 2.53
#